data_AF-A0A832MZW0-F1
#
_entry.id   AF-A0A832MZW0-F1
#
_cell.length_a   1.000
_cell.length_b   1.000
_cell.length_c   1.000
_cell.angle_alpha   90.00
_cell.angle_beta   90.00
_cell.angle_gamma   90.00
#
_symmetry.space_group_name_H-M   'P 1'
#
loop_
_entity.id
_entity.type
_entity.pdbx_description
1 polymer ?
#
loop_
_entity_poly.entity_id
_entity_poly.type
_entity_poly.pdbx_seq_one_letter_code
_entity_poly.pdbx_strand_id
1 'polypeptide(L)' 'MPLYALENKSKIEVTATSLHTTKNTVYATEGVVVHYDNSMIKSVSAKYDKETKLLVLDGKVEMIGYQGSKEHTNHMEI' A
#
# COMPACT_ATOMS: atom_id res chain seq x y z
N MET A 1 -5.53 23.59 -26.25
CA MET A 1 -4.23 22.87 -26.29
C MET A 1 -4.51 21.43 -25.88
N PRO A 2 -4.22 20.36 -26.65
CA PRO A 2 -4.45 19.00 -26.17
C PRO A 2 -3.12 18.25 -25.94
N LEU A 3 -2.88 17.88 -24.68
CA LEU A 3 -1.81 17.04 -24.14
C LEU A 3 -2.30 16.79 -22.69
N TYR A 4 -2.52 15.61 -22.12
CA TYR A 4 -1.99 14.25 -22.27
C TYR A 4 -3.02 13.23 -21.70
N ALA A 5 -2.73 11.93 -21.84
CA ALA A 5 -3.46 10.86 -21.16
C ALA A 5 -3.40 11.03 -19.62
N LEU A 6 -4.52 11.39 -19.01
CA LEU A 6 -4.73 11.26 -17.56
C LEU A 6 -5.24 9.86 -17.25
N GLU A 7 -4.40 8.84 -17.39
CA GLU A 7 -4.60 7.63 -16.60
C GLU A 7 -3.94 7.83 -15.24
N ASN A 8 -4.51 8.74 -14.44
CA ASN A 8 -4.16 8.87 -13.03
C ASN A 8 -4.89 7.76 -12.26
N LYS A 9 -4.64 6.51 -12.63
CA LYS A 9 -4.99 5.36 -11.79
C LYS A 9 -3.92 5.36 -10.70
N SER A 10 -4.26 5.89 -9.52
CA SER A 10 -3.38 5.91 -8.34
C SER A 10 -2.72 4.54 -8.18
N LYS A 11 -1.47 4.44 -8.65
CA LYS A 11 -0.74 3.18 -8.73
C LYS A 11 -0.31 2.86 -7.30
N ILE A 12 -0.76 1.73 -6.80
CA ILE A 12 -0.30 1.20 -5.51
C ILE A 12 0.95 0.37 -5.79
N GLU A 13 2.06 0.75 -5.18
CA GLU A 13 3.31 -0.02 -5.24
C GLU A 13 3.65 -0.55 -3.85
N VAL A 14 3.69 -1.87 -3.70
CA VAL A 14 4.02 -2.55 -2.43
C VAL A 14 5.40 -3.18 -2.58
N THR A 15 6.31 -2.85 -1.68
CA THR A 15 7.62 -3.49 -1.53
C THR A 15 7.73 -4.12 -0.15
N ALA A 16 8.40 -5.27 -0.07
CA ALA A 16 8.68 -5.98 1.17
C ALA A 16 9.90 -6.88 0.99
N THR A 17 10.53 -7.26 2.10
CA THR A 17 11.64 -8.22 2.10
C THR A 17 11.15 -9.63 1.80
N SER A 18 9.98 -10.01 2.30
CA SER A 18 9.39 -11.33 2.06
C SER A 18 8.01 -11.22 1.44
N LEU A 19 7.81 -11.93 0.33
CA LEU A 19 6.56 -12.00 -0.42
C LEU A 19 6.13 -13.46 -0.56
N HIS A 20 4.95 -13.76 -0.05
CA HIS A 20 4.31 -15.07 -0.22
C HIS A 20 3.01 -14.91 -0.99
N THR A 21 2.89 -15.61 -2.12
CA THR A 21 1.71 -15.50 -2.98
C THR A 21 0.96 -16.81 -3.03
N THR A 22 -0.35 -16.74 -2.79
CA THR A 22 -1.31 -17.82 -3.03
C THR A 22 -2.10 -17.52 -4.31
N LYS A 23 -3.03 -18.42 -4.65
CA LYS A 23 -3.91 -18.25 -5.82
C LYS A 23 -4.62 -16.89 -5.79
N ASN A 24 -5.19 -16.53 -4.63
CA ASN A 24 -6.09 -15.38 -4.49
C ASN A 24 -5.49 -14.24 -3.68
N THR A 25 -4.42 -14.47 -2.92
CA THR A 25 -3.89 -13.47 -1.98
C THR A 25 -2.37 -13.34 -2.09
N VAL A 26 -1.87 -12.11 -2.04
CA VAL A 26 -0.45 -11.79 -1.85
C VAL A 26 -0.24 -11.35 -0.42
N TYR A 27 0.70 -11.98 0.27
CA TYR A 27 1.14 -11.62 1.60
C TYR A 27 2.53 -11.00 1.49
N ALA A 28 2.70 -9.84 2.11
CA ALA A 28 3.97 -9.16 2.22
C ALA A 28 4.31 -9.01 3.71
N THR A 29 5.51 -9.42 4.09
CA THR A 29 5.99 -9.36 5.46
C THR A 29 7.43 -8.87 5.48
N GLU A 30 7.85 -8.31 6.62
CA GLU A 30 9.21 -7.80 6.86
C GLU A 30 9.55 -6.59 5.96
N GLY A 31 9.59 -5.40 6.56
CA GLY A 31 9.95 -4.18 5.83
C GLY A 31 8.93 -3.78 4.76
N VAL A 32 7.63 -3.89 5.07
CA VAL A 32 6.56 -3.53 4.13
C VAL A 32 6.49 -2.02 3.96
N VAL A 33 6.58 -1.56 2.71
CA VAL A 33 6.42 -0.17 2.31
C VAL A 33 5.44 -0.10 1.14
N VAL A 34 4.42 0.74 1.28
CA VAL A 34 3.40 0.99 0.26
C VAL A 34 3.52 2.44 -0.19
N HIS A 35 3.65 2.65 -1.49
CA HIS A 35 3.58 3.97 -2.10
C HIS A 35 2.19 4.13 -2.71
N TYR A 36 1.47 5.16 -2.27
CA TYR A 36 0.13 5.49 -2.73
C TYR A 36 -0.07 7.01 -2.75
N ASP A 37 -0.40 7.55 -3.91
CA ASP A 37 -0.79 8.96 -4.12
C ASP A 37 0.07 9.98 -3.36
N ASN A 38 1.38 9.93 -3.61
CA ASN A 38 2.40 10.78 -2.98
C ASN A 38 2.61 10.56 -1.47
N SER A 39 2.02 9.50 -0.92
CA SER A 39 2.22 9.03 0.45
C SER A 39 3.00 7.73 0.49
N MET A 40 3.81 7.58 1.53
CA MET A 40 4.52 6.36 1.87
C MET A 40 3.94 5.81 3.16
N ILE A 41 3.45 4.59 3.12
CA ILE A 41 2.87 3.88 4.26
C ILE A 41 3.79 2.71 4.60
N LYS A 42 4.23 2.62 5.85
CA LYS A 42 5.02 1.50 6.37
C LYS A 42 4.15 0.63 7.24
N SER A 43 4.33 -0.68 7.21
CA SER A 43 3.65 -1.60 8.12
C SER A 43 4.51 -2.83 8.44
N VAL A 44 4.08 -3.62 9.42
CA VAL A 44 4.69 -4.93 9.70
C VAL A 44 4.30 -5.94 8.62
N SER A 45 3.05 -5.88 8.15
CA SER A 45 2.53 -6.79 7.14
C SER A 45 1.55 -6.09 6.19
N ALA A 46 1.43 -6.65 4.99
CA ALA A 46 0.36 -6.34 4.05
C ALA A 46 -0.25 -7.61 3.48
N LYS A 47 -1.55 -7.55 3.21
CA LYS A 47 -2.32 -8.60 2.56
C LYS A 47 -3.11 -7.97 1.42
N TYR A 48 -2.83 -8.38 0.20
CA TYR A 48 -3.59 -7.97 -0.97
C TYR A 48 -4.44 -9.14 -1.47
N ASP A 49 -5.75 -8.95 -1.49
CA ASP A 49 -6.69 -9.91 -2.04
C ASP A 49 -6.97 -9.58 -3.51
N LYS A 50 -6.65 -10.52 -4.42
CA LYS A 50 -6.74 -10.33 -5.87
C LYS A 50 -8.17 -10.33 -6.40
N GLU A 51 -9.11 -10.93 -5.66
CA GLU A 51 -10.53 -11.00 -6.07
C GLU A 51 -11.26 -9.71 -5.72
N THR A 52 -11.14 -9.29 -4.47
CA THR A 52 -11.77 -8.07 -3.94
C THR A 52 -10.97 -6.81 -4.26
N LYS A 53 -9.70 -6.95 -4.63
CA LYS A 53 -8.72 -5.86 -4.85
C LYS A 53 -8.46 -5.02 -3.60
N LEU A 54 -8.69 -5.59 -2.42
CA LEU A 54 -8.48 -4.93 -1.13
C LEU A 54 -7.04 -5.11 -0.66
N LEU A 55 -6.39 -4.01 -0.28
CA LEU A 55 -5.10 -4.03 0.39
C LEU A 55 -5.27 -3.73 1.88
N VAL A 56 -4.93 -4.69 2.72
CA VAL A 56 -4.96 -4.56 4.17
C VAL A 56 -3.54 -4.44 4.70
N LEU A 57 -3.28 -3.42 5.52
CA LEU A 57 -2.01 -3.16 6.19
C LEU A 57 -2.22 -3.32 7.69
N ASP A 58 -1.38 -4.15 8.32
CA ASP A 58 -1.51 -4.46 9.74
C ASP A 58 -0.16 -4.40 10.47
N GLY A 59 -0.23 -3.90 11.70
CA GLY A 59 0.88 -3.73 12.62
C GLY A 59 1.71 -2.47 12.33
N LYS A 60 1.78 -1.57 13.33
CA LYS A 60 2.58 -0.33 13.30
C LYS A 60 2.50 0.38 11.95
N VAL A 61 1.27 0.61 11.48
CA VAL A 61 1.04 1.29 10.21
C VAL A 61 1.40 2.76 10.40
N GLU A 62 2.42 3.23 9.68
CA GLU A 62 2.90 4.61 9.71
C GLU A 62 2.73 5.22 8.31
N MET A 63 1.83 6.19 8.17
CA MET A 63 1.64 6.92 6.92
C MET A 63 2.39 8.25 6.97
N ILE A 64 3.17 8.52 5.92
CA ILE A 64 3.97 9.73 5.75
C ILE A 64 3.66 10.29 4.35
N GLY A 65 2.95 11.42 4.27
CA GLY A 65 2.78 12.10 2.97
C GLY A 65 1.55 12.97 2.81
N TYR A 66 0.49 12.78 3.61
CA TYR A 66 -0.66 13.65 3.52
C TYR A 66 -0.36 15.00 4.21
N GLN A 67 0.07 16.00 3.43
CA GLN A 67 0.31 17.37 3.92
C GLN A 67 1.36 17.51 5.04
N GLY A 68 2.30 16.56 5.14
CA GLY A 68 3.32 16.55 6.19
C GLY A 68 2.83 15.95 7.52
N SER A 69 1.63 15.37 7.57
CA SER A 69 1.17 14.61 8.72
C SER A 69 1.87 13.25 8.79
N LYS A 70 2.13 12.81 10.01
CA LYS A 70 2.54 11.45 10.34
C LYS A 70 1.41 10.79 11.11
N GLU A 71 0.71 9.88 10.47
CA GLU A 71 -0.40 9.17 11.10
C GLU A 71 0.02 7.76 11.48
N HIS A 72 -0.40 7.32 12.66
CA HIS A 72 -0.14 5.98 13.16
C HIS A 72 -1.46 5.25 13.42
N THR A 73 -1.58 4.05 12.87
CA THR A 73 -2.68 3.13 13.17
C THR A 73 -2.14 1.71 13.32
N ASN A 74 -2.92 0.83 13.93
CA ASN A 74 -2.58 -0.60 13.94
C ASN A 74 -3.12 -1.31 12.69
N HIS A 75 -4.11 -0.72 12.03
CA HIS A 75 -4.83 -1.33 10.92
C HIS A 75 -5.26 -0.27 9.90
N MET A 76 -5.08 -0.55 8.61
CA MET A 76 -5.49 0.32 7.51
C MET A 76 -5.92 -0.52 6.32
N GLU A 77 -6.99 -0.11 5.65
CA GLU A 77 -7.54 -0.76 4.47
C GLU A 77 -7.57 0.25 3.32
N ILE A 78 -7.10 -0.17 2.14
CA ILE A 78 -6.96 0.64 0.92
C ILE A 78 -7.62 -0.09 -0.25
#